data_AF-A0A448X7B1-F1
#
_entry.id   AF-A0A448X7B1-F1
#
_cell.length_a   1.000
_cell.length_b   1.000
_cell.length_c   1.000
_cell.angle_alpha   90.00
_cell.angle_beta   90.00
_cell.angle_gamma   90.00
#
_symmetry.space_group_name_H-M   'P 1'
#
loop_
_entity.id
_entity.type
_entity.pdbx_description
1 polymer ?
#
loop_
_entity_poly.entity_id
_entity_poly.type
_entity_poly.pdbx_seq_one_letter_code
_entity_poly.pdbx_strand_id
1 'polypeptide(L)'
;MNSQTDPYFIVQDEIVTSLSKAKTHYITWTSENVKEDSDSSKLLRQMIRNIEWDLEDLQETVAIVERNPGRFNLLAEEVVARRNFVQGVRAVVKLVKSQLQSNSVDSVISFDVAVAKQPVSHDVPSDILNGCVQTVYSMIFSVRIFSL
;
A
#
# COMPACT_ATOMS: atom_id res chain seq x y z
N MET A 1 24.81 -1.83 -11.25
CA MET A 1 24.41 -2.37 -9.93
C MET A 1 23.12 -1.69 -9.52
N ASN A 2 22.07 -2.50 -9.40
CA ASN A 2 20.69 -2.28 -8.91
C ASN A 2 19.91 -1.06 -9.43
N SER A 3 19.32 -1.21 -10.61
CA SER A 3 18.37 -0.25 -11.21
C SER A 3 17.02 -0.88 -11.60
N GLN A 4 16.61 -1.97 -10.94
CA GLN A 4 15.63 -2.91 -11.53
C GLN A 4 14.46 -3.32 -10.64
N THR A 5 14.24 -2.64 -9.50
CA THR A 5 13.06 -2.90 -8.66
C THR A 5 12.00 -1.85 -8.95
N ASP A 6 10.87 -2.26 -9.52
CA ASP A 6 9.73 -1.38 -9.76
C ASP A 6 9.28 -0.75 -8.43
N PRO A 7 9.25 0.60 -8.32
CA PRO A 7 8.92 1.33 -7.11
C PRO A 7 7.58 0.94 -6.47
N TYR A 8 6.62 0.49 -7.28
CA TYR A 8 5.34 0.00 -6.78
C TYR A 8 5.53 -1.15 -5.77
N PHE A 9 6.42 -2.11 -6.05
CA PHE A 9 6.61 -3.27 -5.19
C PHE A 9 7.33 -2.91 -3.88
N ILE A 10 8.20 -1.89 -3.91
CA ILE A 10 8.83 -1.36 -2.69
C ILE A 10 7.75 -0.80 -1.75
N VAL A 11 6.88 0.06 -2.28
CA VAL A 11 5.78 0.66 -1.49
C VAL A 11 4.78 -0.42 -1.05
N GLN A 12 4.49 -1.40 -1.90
CA GLN A 12 3.65 -2.54 -1.53
C GLN A 12 4.22 -3.30 -0.33
N ASP A 13 5.52 -3.60 -0.33
CA ASP A 13 6.19 -4.30 0.77
C ASP A 13 6.22 -3.46 2.06
N GLU A 14 6.40 -2.14 1.94
CA GLU A 14 6.29 -1.20 3.06
C GLU A 14 4.87 -1.21 3.66
N ILE A 15 3.83 -1.19 2.82
CA ILE A 15 2.42 -1.27 3.26
C ILE A 15 2.13 -2.62 3.93
N VAL A 16 2.58 -3.74 3.34
CA VAL A 16 2.40 -5.09 3.93
C VAL A 16 3.09 -5.19 5.29
N THR A 17 4.29 -4.62 5.41
CA THR A 17 5.02 -4.54 6.67
C THR A 17 4.27 -3.70 7.70
N SER A 18 3.76 -2.54 7.30
CA SER A 18 2.98 -1.64 8.16
C SER A 18 1.65 -2.26 8.60
N LEU A 19 0.96 -2.98 7.71
CA LEU A 19 -0.24 -3.75 8.03
C LEU A 19 0.06 -4.86 9.04
N SER A 20 1.17 -5.58 8.88
CA SER A 20 1.58 -6.64 9.80
C SER A 20 1.83 -6.10 11.20
N LYS A 21 2.48 -4.94 11.31
CA LYS A 21 2.64 -4.24 12.60
C LYS A 21 1.29 -3.77 13.15
N ALA A 22 0.43 -3.20 12.31
CA ALA A 22 -0.91 -2.73 12.71
C ALA A 22 -1.78 -3.89 13.22
N LYS A 23 -1.68 -5.08 12.62
CA LYS A 23 -2.35 -6.30 13.09
C LYS A 23 -1.95 -6.65 14.52
N THR A 24 -0.65 -6.62 14.83
CA THR A 24 -0.15 -6.86 16.20
C THR A 24 -0.73 -5.86 17.19
N HIS A 25 -0.70 -4.56 16.86
CA HIS A 25 -1.27 -3.52 17.72
C HIS A 25 -2.78 -3.63 17.88
N TYR A 26 -3.50 -3.99 16.81
CA TYR A 26 -4.93 -4.25 16.84
C TYR A 26 -5.25 -5.41 17.80
N ILE A 27 -4.54 -6.54 17.71
CA ILE A 27 -4.73 -7.67 18.63
C ILE A 27 -4.52 -7.22 20.09
N THR A 28 -3.44 -6.50 20.37
CA THR A 28 -3.18 -5.95 21.71
C THR A 28 -4.32 -5.06 22.19
N TRP A 29 -4.75 -4.09 21.38
CA TRP A 29 -5.86 -3.19 21.71
C TRP A 29 -7.17 -3.94 21.98
N THR A 30 -7.49 -4.96 21.18
CA THR A 30 -8.68 -5.79 21.43
C THR A 30 -8.59 -6.59 22.74
N SER A 31 -7.39 -7.06 23.10
CA SER A 31 -7.16 -7.79 24.36
C SER A 31 -7.23 -6.90 25.61
N GLU A 32 -7.02 -5.59 25.46
CA GLU A 32 -7.09 -4.59 26.54
C GLU A 32 -8.53 -4.16 26.91
N ASN A 33 -9.55 -4.90 26.45
CA ASN A 33 -10.97 -4.53 26.53
C ASN A 33 -11.32 -3.25 25.75
N VAL A 34 -10.62 -2.98 24.64
CA VAL A 34 -11.03 -1.97 23.66
C VAL A 34 -11.13 -0.56 24.27
N LYS A 35 -10.11 -0.17 25.04
CA LYS A 35 -10.06 1.15 25.68
C LYS A 35 -9.81 2.24 24.64
N GLU A 36 -10.71 3.22 24.57
CA GLU A 36 -10.64 4.31 23.59
C GLU A 36 -9.34 5.13 23.69
N ASP A 37 -8.87 5.38 24.91
CA ASP A 37 -7.73 6.28 25.20
C ASP A 37 -6.42 5.55 25.54
N SER A 38 -6.33 4.24 25.31
CA SER A 38 -5.08 3.52 25.55
C SER A 38 -3.99 3.92 24.56
N ASP A 39 -2.71 3.77 24.96
CA ASP A 39 -1.60 4.04 24.05
C ASP A 39 -1.65 3.14 22.81
N SER A 40 -2.15 1.90 22.98
CA SER A 40 -2.42 0.95 21.91
C SER A 40 -3.45 1.49 20.89
N SER A 41 -4.53 2.15 21.34
CA SER A 41 -5.54 2.73 20.45
C SER A 41 -4.98 3.94 19.68
N LYS A 42 -4.23 4.82 20.35
CA LYS A 42 -3.63 6.03 19.76
C LYS A 42 -2.59 5.67 18.71
N LEU A 43 -1.70 4.73 19.03
CA LEU A 43 -0.70 4.24 18.10
C LEU A 43 -1.36 3.55 16.90
N LEU A 44 -2.38 2.73 17.11
CA LEU A 44 -3.09 2.08 16.01
C LEU A 44 -3.77 3.12 15.09
N ARG A 45 -4.43 4.15 15.63
CA ARG A 45 -5.01 5.25 14.84
C ARG A 45 -3.95 5.97 14.00
N GLN A 46 -2.76 6.20 14.56
CA GLN A 46 -1.65 6.81 13.83
C GLN A 46 -1.14 5.90 12.71
N MET A 47 -0.91 4.61 12.98
CA MET A 47 -0.44 3.67 11.98
C MET A 47 -1.43 3.51 10.82
N ILE A 48 -2.72 3.38 11.13
CA ILE A 48 -3.78 3.26 10.12
C ILE A 48 -3.83 4.52 9.23
N ARG A 49 -3.65 5.71 9.80
CA ARG A 49 -3.57 6.96 9.03
C ARG A 49 -2.37 7.01 8.10
N ASN A 50 -1.20 6.59 8.56
CA ASN A 50 -0.01 6.53 7.71
C ASN A 50 -0.22 5.58 6.52
N ILE A 51 -0.84 4.42 6.76
CA ILE A 51 -1.19 3.47 5.70
C ILE A 51 -2.20 4.10 4.72
N GLU A 52 -3.18 4.87 5.20
CA GLU A 52 -4.13 5.57 4.31
C GLU A 52 -3.41 6.53 3.35
N TRP A 53 -2.46 7.31 3.85
CA TRP A 53 -1.67 8.21 3.02
C TRP A 53 -0.85 7.45 1.98
N ASP A 54 -0.15 6.38 2.38
CA ASP A 54 0.61 5.55 1.43
C ASP A 54 -0.31 4.95 0.34
N LEU A 55 -1.58 4.63 0.68
CA LEU A 55 -2.57 4.13 -0.28
C LEU A 55 -3.15 5.21 -1.20
N GLU A 56 -3.21 6.46 -0.77
CA GLU A 56 -3.64 7.57 -1.63
C GLU A 56 -2.62 7.77 -2.76
N ASP A 57 -1.33 7.84 -2.41
CA ASP A 57 -0.23 7.97 -3.36
C ASP A 57 -0.13 6.76 -4.31
N LEU A 58 -0.28 5.55 -3.76
CA LEU A 58 -0.22 4.32 -4.56
C LEU A 58 -1.44 4.20 -5.50
N GLN A 59 -2.63 4.63 -5.07
CA GLN A 59 -3.81 4.67 -5.93
C GLN A 59 -3.63 5.65 -7.08
N GLU A 60 -3.10 6.84 -6.82
CA GLU A 60 -2.81 7.84 -7.86
C GLU A 60 -1.83 7.27 -8.90
N THR A 61 -0.77 6.60 -8.42
CA THR A 61 0.21 5.94 -9.28
C THR A 61 -0.45 4.89 -10.18
N VAL A 62 -1.31 4.02 -9.64
CA VAL A 62 -2.05 3.03 -10.42
C VAL A 62 -2.96 3.70 -11.46
N ALA A 63 -3.65 4.78 -11.09
CA ALA A 63 -4.52 5.52 -12.01
C ALA A 63 -3.74 6.19 -13.16
N ILE A 64 -2.52 6.67 -12.92
CA ILE A 64 -1.65 7.24 -13.96
C ILE A 64 -1.23 6.15 -14.96
N VAL A 65 -0.86 4.97 -14.47
CA VAL A 65 -0.50 3.80 -15.28
C VAL A 65 -1.67 3.39 -16.18
N GLU A 66 -2.88 3.33 -15.62
CA GLU A 66 -4.11 2.98 -16.35
C GLU A 66 -4.43 3.94 -17.49
N ARG A 67 -4.17 5.24 -17.30
CA ARG A 67 -4.44 6.27 -18.30
C ARG A 67 -3.41 6.29 -19.42
N ASN A 68 -2.22 5.71 -19.23
CA ASN A 68 -1.11 5.79 -20.18
C ASN A 68 -0.39 4.43 -20.37
N PRO A 69 -1.08 3.34 -20.75
CA PRO A 69 -0.51 1.99 -20.78
C PRO A 69 0.73 1.89 -21.70
N GLY A 70 0.74 2.61 -22.82
CA GLY A 70 1.86 2.63 -23.77
C GLY A 70 3.15 3.23 -23.22
N ARG A 71 3.11 3.96 -22.10
CA ARG A 71 4.32 4.49 -21.45
C ARG A 71 4.91 3.57 -20.40
N PHE A 72 4.13 2.66 -19.83
CA PHE A 72 4.55 1.88 -18.66
C PHE A 72 4.85 0.42 -18.98
N ASN A 73 4.48 -0.07 -20.18
CA ASN A 73 4.73 -1.45 -20.63
C ASN A 73 4.32 -2.51 -19.57
N LEU A 74 3.22 -2.24 -18.86
CA LEU A 74 2.62 -3.14 -17.88
C LEU A 74 1.46 -3.90 -18.50
N LEU A 75 1.33 -5.18 -18.15
CA LEU A 75 0.21 -5.98 -18.61
C LEU A 75 -1.08 -5.53 -17.91
N ALA A 76 -2.22 -5.63 -18.61
CA ALA A 76 -3.51 -5.29 -18.02
C ALA A 76 -3.80 -6.08 -16.72
N GLU A 77 -3.37 -7.34 -16.68
CA GLU A 77 -3.48 -8.20 -15.49
C GLU A 77 -2.65 -7.66 -14.31
N GLU A 78 -1.47 -7.13 -14.57
CA GLU A 78 -0.62 -6.52 -13.53
C GLU A 78 -1.28 -5.28 -12.96
N VAL A 79 -1.80 -4.41 -13.81
CA VAL A 79 -2.52 -3.21 -13.37
C VAL A 79 -3.74 -3.58 -12.52
N VAL A 80 -4.49 -4.62 -12.92
CA VAL A 80 -5.61 -5.15 -12.13
C VAL A 80 -5.12 -5.71 -10.79
N ALA A 81 -4.03 -6.47 -10.75
CA ALA A 81 -3.47 -7.00 -9.51
C ALA A 81 -3.05 -5.87 -8.55
N ARG A 82 -2.41 -4.81 -9.06
CA ARG A 82 -2.05 -3.62 -8.27
C ARG A 82 -3.28 -2.92 -7.70
N ARG A 83 -4.32 -2.74 -8.53
CA ARG A 83 -5.59 -2.16 -8.09
C ARG A 83 -6.26 -2.99 -6.99
N ASN A 84 -6.29 -4.32 -7.16
CA ASN A 84 -6.88 -5.24 -6.19
C ASN A 84 -6.15 -5.21 -4.85
N PHE A 85 -4.81 -5.13 -4.85
CA PHE A 85 -4.03 -4.94 -3.63
C PHE A 85 -4.45 -3.67 -2.89
N VAL A 86 -4.44 -2.51 -3.58
CA VAL A 86 -4.82 -1.21 -2.98
C VAL A 86 -6.24 -1.27 -2.40
N GLN A 87 -7.20 -1.87 -3.12
CA GLN A 87 -8.57 -2.03 -2.65
C GLN A 87 -8.67 -2.94 -1.42
N GLY A 88 -7.93 -4.06 -1.41
CA GLY A 88 -7.87 -4.98 -0.28
C GLY A 88 -7.37 -4.29 0.99
N VAL A 89 -6.25 -3.57 0.92
CA VAL A 89 -5.71 -2.82 2.06
C VAL A 89 -6.70 -1.77 2.54
N ARG A 90 -7.36 -1.02 1.63
CA ARG A 90 -8.37 -0.03 2.01
C ARG A 90 -9.56 -0.64 2.75
N ALA A 91 -9.98 -1.84 2.36
CA ALA A 91 -11.05 -2.55 3.07
C ALA A 91 -10.64 -2.85 4.52
N VAL A 92 -9.42 -3.36 4.73
CA VAL A 92 -8.88 -3.62 6.08
C VAL A 92 -8.83 -2.34 6.91
N VAL A 93 -8.20 -1.29 6.37
CA VAL A 93 -8.12 0.04 7.02
C VAL A 93 -9.50 0.54 7.43
N LYS A 94 -10.49 0.48 6.53
CA LYS A 94 -11.86 0.94 6.79
C LYS A 94 -12.50 0.18 7.95
N LEU A 95 -12.34 -1.14 7.99
CA LEU A 95 -12.87 -1.97 9.07
C LEU A 95 -12.22 -1.61 10.41
N VAL A 96 -10.89 -1.47 10.45
CA VAL A 96 -10.17 -1.12 11.68
C VAL A 96 -10.59 0.27 12.18
N LYS A 97 -10.74 1.24 11.28
CA LYS A 97 -11.26 2.58 11.63
C LYS A 97 -12.65 2.52 12.22
N SER A 98 -13.54 1.73 11.62
CA SER A 98 -14.91 1.57 12.12
C SER A 98 -14.92 1.08 13.56
N GLN A 99 -14.10 0.08 13.89
CA GLN A 99 -14.03 -0.47 15.24
C GLN A 99 -13.36 0.48 16.23
N LEU A 100 -12.31 1.19 15.81
CA LEU A 100 -11.70 2.26 16.60
C LEU A 100 -12.68 3.41 16.86
N GLN A 101 -13.65 3.67 15.97
CA GLN A 101 -14.66 4.70 16.19
C GLN A 101 -15.79 4.23 17.11
N SER A 102 -16.21 2.97 16.98
CA SER A 102 -17.24 2.40 17.86
C SER A 102 -16.69 1.96 19.22
N ASN A 103 -15.37 1.91 19.38
CA ASN A 103 -14.69 1.27 20.50
C ASN A 103 -15.27 -0.13 20.79
N SER A 104 -15.58 -0.86 19.72
CA SER A 104 -16.17 -2.20 19.78
C SER A 104 -15.54 -3.09 18.72
N VAL A 105 -15.32 -4.36 19.07
CA VAL A 105 -14.85 -5.39 18.15
C VAL A 105 -16.05 -6.22 17.72
N ASP A 106 -16.75 -5.73 16.70
CA ASP A 106 -17.96 -6.39 16.19
C ASP A 106 -17.63 -7.67 15.40
N SER A 107 -16.41 -7.74 14.84
CA SER A 107 -15.90 -8.90 14.11
C SER A 107 -14.38 -8.94 14.10
N VAL A 108 -13.79 -10.14 14.04
CA VAL A 108 -12.34 -10.26 13.88
C VAL A 108 -11.97 -9.85 12.45
N ILE A 109 -11.12 -8.83 12.32
CA ILE A 109 -10.66 -8.33 11.03
C ILE A 109 -9.49 -9.19 10.53
N SER A 110 -9.60 -9.72 9.32
CA SER A 110 -8.44 -10.29 8.62
C SER A 110 -7.61 -9.17 8.00
N PHE A 111 -6.30 -9.20 8.26
CA PHE A 111 -5.32 -8.27 7.67
C PHE A 111 -4.63 -8.87 6.44
N ASP A 112 -5.00 -10.10 6.05
CA ASP A 112 -4.37 -10.79 4.93
C ASP A 112 -4.90 -10.22 3.62
N VAL A 113 -4.00 -9.62 2.83
CA VAL A 113 -4.32 -8.99 1.55
C VAL A 113 -3.58 -9.71 0.41
N ALA A 114 -4.25 -9.85 -0.73
CA ALA A 114 -3.62 -10.42 -1.91
C ALA A 114 -2.60 -9.43 -2.47
N VAL A 115 -1.33 -9.80 -2.41
CA VAL A 115 -0.19 -9.02 -2.88
C VAL A 115 -0.05 -9.17 -4.40
N ALA A 116 0.19 -8.08 -5.13
CA ALA A 116 0.49 -8.16 -6.55
C ALA A 116 1.86 -8.82 -6.73
N LYS A 117 1.96 -9.75 -7.69
CA LYS A 117 3.21 -10.47 -7.97
C LYS A 117 3.96 -9.77 -9.09
N GLN A 118 5.29 -9.73 -8.98
CA GLN A 118 6.14 -9.36 -10.11
C GLN A 118 6.01 -10.42 -11.21
N PRO A 119 5.90 -10.04 -12.49
CA PRO A 119 6.07 -10.99 -13.58
C PRO A 119 7.49 -11.57 -13.51
N VAL A 120 7.60 -12.89 -13.59
CA VAL A 120 8.90 -13.53 -13.88
C VAL A 120 9.24 -13.13 -15.30
N SER A 121 10.32 -12.36 -15.48
CA SER A 121 10.77 -11.83 -16.76
C SER A 121 10.69 -12.88 -17.87
N HIS A 122 9.82 -12.66 -18.87
CA HIS A 122 10.12 -13.14 -20.21
C HIS A 122 11.33 -12.35 -20.71
N ASP A 123 12.33 -13.03 -21.29
CA ASP A 123 13.53 -12.40 -21.87
C ASP A 123 13.13 -11.35 -22.93
N VAL A 124 13.09 -10.07 -22.54
CA VAL A 124 12.95 -8.96 -23.48
C VAL A 124 14.34 -8.38 -23.73
N PRO A 125 14.84 -8.38 -24.99
CA PRO A 125 16.15 -7.84 -25.34
C PRO A 125 16.32 -6.38 -24.90
N SER A 126 17.52 -6.08 -24.41
CA SER A 126 17.95 -4.86 -23.70
C SER A 126 17.77 -3.53 -24.45
N ASP A 127 17.39 -3.56 -25.73
CA ASP A 127 17.52 -2.42 -26.64
C ASP A 127 16.34 -1.44 -26.63
N ILE A 128 15.26 -1.71 -25.86
CA ILE A 128 14.04 -0.89 -25.86
C ILE A 128 13.89 -0.01 -24.59
N LEU A 129 14.75 -0.16 -23.58
CA LEU A 129 14.47 0.35 -22.22
C LEU A 129 15.13 1.68 -21.81
N ASN A 130 15.63 2.50 -22.73
CA ASN A 130 16.37 3.72 -22.35
C ASN A 130 15.52 5.00 -22.15
N GLY A 131 14.19 4.94 -22.28
CA GLY A 131 13.33 6.14 -22.14
C GLY A 131 12.36 6.16 -20.94
N CYS A 132 12.15 5.04 -20.26
CA CYS A 132 10.94 4.83 -19.45
C CYS A 132 11.09 5.15 -17.94
N VAL A 133 12.29 5.04 -17.37
CA VAL A 133 12.45 4.89 -15.91
C VAL A 133 12.60 6.23 -15.16
N GLN A 134 12.97 7.32 -15.83
CA GLN A 134 13.25 8.60 -15.16
C GLN A 134 12.02 9.39 -14.69
N THR A 135 10.82 9.15 -15.25
CA THR A 135 9.64 10.00 -14.94
C THR A 135 8.96 9.62 -13.62
N VAL A 136 9.02 8.35 -13.20
CA VAL A 136 8.29 7.87 -12.01
C VAL A 136 9.01 8.26 -10.71
N TYR A 137 10.35 8.31 -10.74
CA TYR A 137 11.20 8.71 -9.61
C TYR A 137 10.96 10.17 -9.17
N SER A 138 10.46 11.04 -10.06
CA SER A 138 10.22 12.46 -9.74
C SER A 138 8.86 12.72 -9.08
N MET A 139 7.87 11.86 -9.31
CA MET A 139 6.52 12.03 -8.73
C MET A 139 6.45 11.51 -7.28
N ILE A 140 7.06 10.36 -6.99
CA ILE A 140 7.00 9.74 -5.65
C ILE A 140 7.85 10.52 -4.63
N PHE A 141 8.97 11.13 -5.05
CA PHE A 141 9.89 11.83 -4.14
C PHE A 141 9.50 13.30 -3.86
N SER A 142 8.63 13.92 -4.68
CA SER A 142 8.15 15.30 -4.43
C SER A 142 7.09 15.41 -3.34
N VAL A 143 6.32 14.36 -3.07
CA VAL A 143 5.23 14.40 -2.07
C VAL A 143 5.76 14.31 -0.64
N ARG A 144 6.88 13.62 -0.39
CA ARG A 144 7.46 13.49 0.96
C ARG A 144 8.35 14.64 1.44
N ILE A 145 8.65 15.65 0.61
CA ILE A 145 9.47 16.82 1.02
C ILE A 145 8.62 18.02 1.50
N PHE A 146 7.31 18.07 1.22
CA PHE A 146 6.48 19.25 1.55
C PHE A 146 5.71 19.18 2.88
N SER A 147 5.97 18.18 3.73
CA SER A 147 5.29 18.02 5.03
C SER A 147 6.24 17.86 6.22
N LEU A 148 7.36 18.59 6.20
CA LEU A 148 8.15 18.94 7.39
C LEU A 148 8.15 20.45 7.61
#